data_AF-A0A093ZUV8-F1
#
_entry.id   AF-A0A093ZUV8-F1
#
_cell.length_a   1.000
_cell.length_b   1.000
_cell.length_c   1.000
_cell.angle_alpha   90.00
_cell.angle_beta   90.00
_cell.angle_gamma   90.00
#
_symmetry.space_group_name_H-M   'P 1'
#
loop_
_entity.id
_entity.type
_entity.pdbx_description
1 polymer ?
#
loop_
_entity_poly.entity_id
_entity_poly.type
_entity_poly.pdbx_seq_one_letter_code
_entity_poly.pdbx_strand_id
1 'polypeptide(L)'
;MSSNILSRRIPVAKYSAIFFGAQKNLGTAGITVVVIRKSLLPPTLATPSAKLMRQLGLPIPPIILDYATIAKNNSLYNTLSVFDVYIADLVLQGLLKTYENKVDGQQAVAEQKAKTIYSALEAHPQVYEIVPQAAARSRMNICFRILAPKAEADFLSGATAIGLQGLKGHRSVGGIRASNYNSVSVASAEKLAAYLGAFATSA
;
A
#
# COMPACT_ATOMS: atom_id res chain seq x y z
N MET A 1 1.24 8.30 3.77
CA MET A 1 1.06 6.83 3.86
C MET A 1 0.63 6.31 2.49
N SER A 2 0.73 5.02 2.20
CA SER A 2 0.31 4.52 0.88
C SER A 2 -0.20 3.09 1.00
N SER A 3 0.60 2.11 0.59
CA SER A 3 0.24 0.68 0.58
C SER A 3 -0.02 0.06 1.95
N ASN A 4 0.26 0.76 3.05
CA ASN A 4 0.13 0.25 4.41
C ASN A 4 -1.11 0.77 5.14
N ILE A 5 -1.92 1.60 4.49
CA ILE A 5 -3.21 2.00 5.06
C ILE A 5 -4.12 0.77 5.15
N LEU A 6 -4.94 0.70 6.20
CA LEU A 6 -5.84 -0.42 6.50
C LEU A 6 -5.15 -1.78 6.69
N SER A 7 -3.82 -1.84 6.67
CA SER A 7 -3.07 -3.10 6.85
C SER A 7 -2.57 -3.28 8.28
N ARG A 8 -2.66 -2.23 9.11
CA ARG A 8 -2.21 -2.21 10.51
C ARG A 8 -2.84 -1.05 11.26
N ARG A 9 -2.86 -1.14 12.58
CA ARG A 9 -3.21 -0.01 13.43
C ARG A 9 -2.18 1.12 13.27
N ILE A 10 -2.69 2.33 13.12
CA ILE A 10 -1.90 3.55 13.11
C ILE A 10 -2.48 4.51 14.17
N PRO A 11 -1.61 5.18 14.95
CA PRO A 11 -2.09 6.17 15.91
C PRO A 11 -2.45 7.46 15.16
N VAL A 12 -3.65 7.51 14.56
CA VAL A 12 -4.13 8.64 13.72
C VAL A 12 -3.95 9.99 14.43
N ALA A 13 -4.16 10.01 15.76
CA ALA A 13 -3.96 11.19 16.59
C ALA A 13 -2.53 11.77 16.54
N LYS A 14 -1.49 11.02 16.11
CA LYS A 14 -0.12 11.54 15.96
C LYS A 14 0.11 12.30 14.65
N TYR A 15 -0.88 12.36 13.75
CA TYR A 15 -0.75 12.99 12.45
C TYR A 15 -1.66 14.21 12.33
N SER A 16 -1.19 15.23 11.61
CA SER A 16 -2.02 16.38 11.24
C SER A 16 -2.76 16.16 9.93
N ALA A 17 -2.17 15.40 9.01
CA ALA A 17 -2.80 14.95 7.78
C ALA A 17 -2.29 13.55 7.40
N ILE A 18 -3.18 12.74 6.83
CA ILE A 18 -2.90 11.43 6.26
C ILE A 18 -3.58 11.39 4.91
N PHE A 19 -2.85 11.07 3.85
CA PHE A 19 -3.42 10.85 2.53
C PHE A 19 -2.91 9.55 1.92
N PHE A 20 -3.74 8.93 1.07
CA PHE A 20 -3.42 7.73 0.31
C PHE A 20 -4.39 7.56 -0.87
N GLY A 21 -3.90 7.04 -1.99
CA GLY A 21 -4.75 6.59 -3.09
C GLY A 21 -5.40 5.24 -2.77
N ALA A 22 -6.62 5.02 -3.26
CA ALA A 22 -7.39 3.81 -2.92
C ALA A 22 -6.85 2.52 -3.55
N GLN A 23 -6.16 2.59 -4.69
CA GLN A 23 -5.77 1.50 -5.59
C GLN A 23 -4.79 0.45 -5.04
N LYS A 24 -4.58 0.41 -3.72
CA LYS A 24 -3.70 -0.56 -3.05
C LYS A 24 -4.50 -1.43 -2.08
N ASN A 25 -5.06 -0.83 -1.04
CA ASN A 25 -5.75 -1.56 0.04
C ASN A 25 -7.21 -1.16 0.24
N LEU A 26 -7.72 -0.15 -0.47
CA LEU A 26 -9.07 0.35 -0.27
C LEU A 26 -9.99 0.12 -1.47
N GLY A 27 -9.48 0.11 -2.70
CA GLY A 27 -10.33 -0.04 -3.88
C GLY A 27 -9.55 0.12 -5.18
N THR A 28 -10.15 0.84 -6.13
CA THR A 28 -9.64 1.09 -7.48
C THR A 28 -8.85 2.40 -7.58
N ALA A 29 -8.20 2.61 -8.73
CA ALA A 29 -7.56 3.88 -9.05
C ALA A 29 -8.61 4.90 -9.48
N GLY A 30 -8.57 6.10 -8.92
CA GLY A 30 -9.49 7.19 -9.27
C GLY A 30 -9.82 8.11 -8.09
N ILE A 31 -9.66 7.63 -6.85
CA ILE A 31 -9.89 8.43 -5.64
C ILE A 31 -8.68 8.45 -4.71
N THR A 32 -8.56 9.55 -3.98
CA THR A 32 -7.60 9.75 -2.89
C THR A 32 -8.37 10.09 -1.62
N VAL A 33 -8.08 9.39 -0.54
CA VAL A 33 -8.65 9.68 0.77
C VAL A 33 -7.69 10.57 1.54
N VAL A 34 -8.24 11.60 2.20
CA VAL A 34 -7.51 12.50 3.08
C VAL A 34 -8.18 12.55 4.44
N VAL A 35 -7.43 12.23 5.49
CA VAL A 35 -7.81 12.44 6.89
C VAL A 35 -6.98 13.61 7.39
N ILE A 36 -7.63 14.74 7.67
CA ILE A 36 -6.97 15.99 8.08
C ILE A 36 -7.53 16.48 9.42
N ARG A 37 -6.66 17.01 10.28
CA ARG A 37 -7.08 17.62 11.54
C ARG A 37 -7.91 18.87 11.28
N LYS A 38 -9.05 18.98 11.96
CA LYS A 38 -9.94 20.16 11.89
C LYS A 38 -9.24 21.47 12.26
N SER A 39 -8.20 21.42 13.10
CA SER A 39 -7.42 22.62 13.47
C SER A 39 -6.63 23.23 12.30
N LEU A 40 -6.44 22.49 11.20
CA LEU A 40 -5.82 22.98 9.97
C LEU A 40 -6.85 23.55 8.97
N LEU A 41 -8.13 23.59 9.34
CA LEU A 41 -9.21 24.04 8.47
C LEU A 41 -9.92 25.26 9.08
N PRO A 42 -10.62 26.06 8.26
CA PRO A 42 -11.49 27.11 8.76
C PRO A 42 -12.60 26.56 9.67
N PRO A 43 -13.04 27.34 10.67
CA PRO A 43 -12.57 28.68 11.03
C PRO A 43 -11.28 28.69 11.87
N THR A 44 -10.74 27.53 12.27
CA THR A 44 -9.58 27.46 13.18
C THR A 44 -8.31 28.01 12.55
N LEU A 45 -8.04 27.62 11.30
CA LEU A 45 -6.93 28.15 10.51
C LEU A 45 -7.52 28.74 9.23
N ALA A 46 -7.32 30.05 9.04
CA ALA A 46 -7.78 30.73 7.84
C ALA A 46 -6.98 30.25 6.61
N THR A 47 -7.68 30.09 5.48
CA THR A 47 -7.03 29.85 4.20
C THR A 47 -6.27 31.12 3.77
N PRO A 48 -4.98 31.03 3.41
CA PRO A 48 -4.22 32.20 2.98
C PRO A 48 -4.82 32.80 1.71
N SER A 49 -4.89 34.13 1.64
CA SER A 49 -5.41 34.81 0.45
C SER A 49 -4.49 34.57 -0.76
N ALA A 50 -5.06 34.55 -1.96
CA ALA A 50 -4.28 34.47 -3.20
C ALA A 50 -3.26 35.62 -3.33
N LYS A 51 -3.55 36.79 -2.74
CA LYS A 51 -2.61 37.92 -2.67
C LYS A 51 -1.39 37.57 -1.80
N LEU A 52 -1.62 37.05 -0.59
CA LEU A 52 -0.55 36.62 0.31
C LEU A 52 0.30 35.51 -0.32
N MET A 53 -0.34 34.50 -0.92
CA MET A 53 0.36 33.39 -1.58
C MET A 53 1.29 33.90 -2.70
N ARG A 54 0.83 34.83 -3.54
CA ARG A 54 1.67 35.45 -4.59
C ARG A 54 2.82 36.28 -4.00
N GLN A 55 2.57 37.05 -2.95
CA GLN A 55 3.61 37.83 -2.27
C GLN A 55 4.72 36.94 -1.71
N LEU A 56 4.39 35.74 -1.25
CA LEU A 56 5.33 34.75 -0.73
C LEU A 56 5.95 33.85 -1.81
N GLY A 57 5.61 34.05 -3.10
CA GLY A 57 6.06 33.20 -4.19
C GLY A 57 5.54 31.75 -4.11
N LEU A 58 4.44 31.51 -3.39
CA LEU A 58 3.85 30.19 -3.23
C LEU A 58 2.84 29.88 -4.34
N PRO A 59 2.72 28.61 -4.78
CA PRO A 59 1.74 28.22 -5.78
C PRO A 59 0.32 28.39 -5.23
N ILE A 60 -0.59 28.90 -6.08
CA ILE A 60 -2.03 28.90 -5.79
C ILE A 60 -2.59 27.57 -6.31
N PRO A 61 -3.05 26.65 -5.44
CA PRO A 61 -3.58 25.38 -5.89
C PRO A 61 -4.90 25.60 -6.66
N PRO A 62 -5.20 24.77 -7.68
CA PRO A 62 -6.55 24.65 -8.21
C PRO A 62 -7.55 24.37 -7.08
N ILE A 63 -8.76 24.94 -7.18
CA ILE A 63 -9.78 24.83 -6.12
C ILE A 63 -10.16 23.38 -5.76
N ILE A 64 -10.01 22.44 -6.70
CA ILE A 64 -10.23 21.00 -6.47
C ILE A 64 -9.20 20.36 -5.52
N LEU A 65 -8.10 21.05 -5.22
CA LEU A 65 -7.07 20.63 -4.26
C LEU A 65 -7.15 21.43 -2.94
N ASP A 66 -8.11 22.36 -2.80
CA ASP A 66 -8.29 23.13 -1.57
C ASP A 66 -9.06 22.33 -0.52
N TYR A 67 -8.37 21.93 0.55
CA TYR A 67 -8.98 21.14 1.62
C TYR A 67 -10.13 21.86 2.32
N ALA A 68 -10.08 23.19 2.46
CA ALA A 68 -11.16 23.95 3.07
C ALA A 68 -12.45 23.86 2.24
N THR A 69 -12.34 24.03 0.92
CA THR A 69 -13.45 23.86 -0.02
C THR A 69 -13.98 22.43 -0.02
N ILE A 70 -13.10 21.42 -0.08
CA ILE A 70 -13.51 20.01 -0.03
C ILE A 70 -14.27 19.70 1.27
N ALA A 71 -13.72 20.10 2.42
CA ALA A 71 -14.32 19.84 3.72
C ALA A 71 -15.65 20.57 3.91
N LYS A 72 -15.75 21.85 3.49
CA LYS A 72 -16.99 22.64 3.57
C LYS A 72 -18.14 22.00 2.79
N ASN A 73 -17.83 21.31 1.69
CA ASN A 73 -18.82 20.67 0.84
C ASN A 73 -18.95 19.16 1.11
N ASN A 74 -18.45 18.64 2.23
CA ASN A 74 -18.46 17.19 2.55
C ASN A 74 -17.90 16.32 1.42
N SER A 75 -16.82 16.77 0.78
CA SER A 75 -16.20 16.14 -0.41
C SER A 75 -17.05 16.18 -1.70
N LEU A 76 -18.13 16.97 -1.73
CA LEU A 76 -19.07 17.11 -2.85
C LEU A 76 -19.01 18.50 -3.51
N TYR A 77 -17.83 19.14 -3.53
CA TYR A 77 -17.67 20.43 -4.22
C TYR A 77 -17.98 20.33 -5.72
N ASN A 78 -17.57 19.22 -6.34
CA ASN A 78 -17.91 18.82 -7.70
C ASN A 78 -18.24 17.33 -7.74
N THR A 79 -18.54 16.81 -8.93
CA THR A 79 -18.77 15.38 -9.14
C THR A 79 -17.51 14.57 -8.83
N LEU A 80 -17.57 13.73 -7.80
CA LEU A 80 -16.54 12.72 -7.52
C LEU A 80 -16.73 11.46 -8.37
N SER A 81 -15.71 10.59 -8.39
CA SER A 81 -15.85 9.26 -8.97
C SER A 81 -16.73 8.38 -8.09
N VAL A 82 -18.04 8.40 -8.34
CA VAL A 82 -19.05 7.69 -7.55
C VAL A 82 -18.79 6.19 -7.54
N PHE A 83 -18.39 5.62 -8.68
CA PHE A 83 -18.09 4.19 -8.79
C PHE A 83 -16.90 3.79 -7.89
N ASP A 84 -15.81 4.55 -7.91
CA ASP A 84 -14.63 4.24 -7.09
C ASP A 84 -14.93 4.36 -5.59
N VAL A 85 -15.76 5.33 -5.20
CA VAL A 85 -16.21 5.47 -3.80
C VAL A 85 -17.10 4.31 -3.40
N TYR A 86 -17.99 3.84 -4.26
CA TYR A 86 -18.80 2.65 -4.01
C TYR A 86 -17.94 1.40 -3.79
N ILE A 87 -16.92 1.17 -4.63
CA ILE A 87 -16.00 0.05 -4.44
C ILE A 87 -15.23 0.18 -3.11
N ALA A 88 -14.78 1.38 -2.76
CA ALA A 88 -14.11 1.63 -1.48
C ALA A 88 -15.02 1.32 -0.28
N ASP A 89 -16.30 1.68 -0.36
CA ASP A 89 -17.30 1.37 0.66
C ASP A 89 -17.49 -0.15 0.81
N LEU A 90 -17.67 -0.89 -0.29
CA LEU A 90 -17.78 -2.35 -0.26
C LEU A 90 -16.56 -3.04 0.37
N VAL A 91 -15.34 -2.56 0.07
CA VAL A 91 -14.11 -3.08 0.68
C VAL A 91 -14.08 -2.83 2.18
N LEU A 92 -14.46 -1.63 2.63
CA LEU A 92 -14.52 -1.29 4.06
C LEU A 92 -15.57 -2.13 4.80
N GLN A 93 -16.76 -2.29 4.23
CA GLN A 93 -17.81 -3.14 4.78
C GLN A 93 -17.35 -4.60 4.87
N GLY A 94 -16.68 -5.11 3.84
CA GLY A 94 -16.07 -6.44 3.85
C GLY A 94 -15.06 -6.61 4.98
N LEU A 95 -14.12 -5.68 5.13
CA LEU A 95 -13.13 -5.71 6.22
C LEU A 95 -13.78 -5.68 7.60
N LEU A 96 -14.79 -4.83 7.80
CA LEU A 96 -15.52 -4.72 9.07
C LEU A 96 -16.35 -5.98 9.39
N LYS A 97 -16.88 -6.65 8.36
CA LYS A 97 -17.58 -7.93 8.49
C LYS A 97 -16.64 -9.09 8.79
N THR A 98 -15.45 -9.10 8.18
CA THR A 98 -14.46 -10.18 8.34
C THR A 98 -13.74 -10.10 9.68
N TYR A 99 -13.46 -8.90 10.19
CA TYR A 99 -12.64 -8.71 11.39
C TYR A 99 -13.39 -7.96 12.49
N GLU A 100 -13.85 -8.68 13.52
CA GLU A 100 -14.54 -8.07 14.68
C GLU A 100 -13.67 -7.04 15.41
N ASN A 101 -12.38 -7.34 15.56
CA ASN A 101 -11.36 -6.43 16.10
C ASN A 101 -10.84 -5.42 15.05
N LYS A 102 -11.55 -5.27 13.93
CA LYS A 102 -11.31 -4.28 12.88
C LYS A 102 -9.88 -4.42 12.30
N VAL A 103 -9.12 -3.33 12.28
CA VAL A 103 -7.79 -3.29 11.66
C VAL A 103 -6.78 -4.25 12.32
N ASP A 104 -6.99 -4.66 13.57
CA ASP A 104 -6.06 -5.55 14.26
C ASP A 104 -6.12 -6.98 13.69
N GLY A 105 -7.30 -7.45 13.26
CA GLY A 105 -7.45 -8.74 12.58
C GLY A 105 -6.76 -8.74 11.22
N GLN A 106 -6.96 -7.67 10.44
CA GLN A 106 -6.25 -7.48 9.18
C GLN A 106 -4.72 -7.38 9.38
N GLN A 107 -4.28 -6.78 10.50
CA GLN A 107 -2.87 -6.67 10.86
C GLN A 107 -2.25 -8.05 11.10
N ALA A 108 -2.92 -8.91 11.86
CA ALA A 108 -2.46 -10.26 12.14
C ALA A 108 -2.28 -11.08 10.85
N VAL A 109 -3.23 -10.98 9.92
CA VAL A 109 -3.15 -11.63 8.60
C VAL A 109 -1.98 -11.08 7.76
N ALA A 110 -1.79 -9.76 7.75
CA ALA A 110 -0.66 -9.15 7.05
C ALA A 110 0.70 -9.60 7.63
N GLU A 111 0.78 -9.75 8.95
CA GLU A 111 1.97 -10.24 9.67
C GLU A 111 2.24 -11.72 9.38
N GLN A 112 1.22 -12.57 9.41
CA GLN A 112 1.33 -13.99 9.04
C GLN A 112 1.88 -14.14 7.63
N LYS A 113 1.25 -13.52 6.62
CA LYS A 113 1.68 -13.61 5.23
C LYS A 113 3.12 -13.12 5.02
N ALA A 114 3.47 -11.98 5.62
CA ALA A 114 4.81 -11.43 5.51
C ALA A 114 5.85 -12.35 6.16
N LYS A 115 5.55 -12.89 7.35
CA LYS A 115 6.42 -13.86 8.03
C LYS A 115 6.64 -15.10 7.17
N THR A 116 5.58 -15.69 6.62
CA THR A 116 5.67 -16.87 5.74
C THR A 116 6.62 -16.65 4.57
N ILE A 117 6.51 -15.51 3.88
CA ILE A 117 7.36 -15.19 2.73
C ILE A 117 8.80 -14.87 3.17
N TYR A 118 8.98 -14.06 4.21
CA TYR A 118 10.33 -13.72 4.69
C TYR A 118 11.06 -14.94 5.21
N SER A 119 10.42 -15.83 5.98
CA SER A 119 11.05 -17.06 6.47
C SER A 119 11.49 -17.98 5.34
N ALA A 120 10.73 -18.06 4.24
CA ALA A 120 11.14 -18.83 3.06
C ALA A 120 12.37 -18.21 2.37
N LEU A 121 12.46 -16.88 2.29
CA LEU A 121 13.65 -16.20 1.76
C LEU A 121 14.87 -16.42 2.67
N GLU A 122 14.69 -16.26 3.98
CA GLU A 122 15.75 -16.38 4.99
C GLU A 122 16.27 -17.80 5.18
N ALA A 123 15.49 -18.82 4.82
CA ALA A 123 15.95 -20.21 4.81
C ALA A 123 16.99 -20.48 3.70
N HIS A 124 17.09 -19.60 2.68
CA HIS A 124 17.99 -19.76 1.54
C HIS A 124 18.81 -18.49 1.25
N PRO A 125 19.63 -18.01 2.21
CA PRO A 125 20.41 -16.78 2.05
C PRO A 125 21.49 -16.86 0.97
N GLN A 126 21.87 -18.07 0.55
CA GLN A 126 22.78 -18.31 -0.56
C GLN A 126 22.13 -18.11 -1.94
N VAL A 127 20.79 -18.11 -2.01
CA VAL A 127 20.02 -17.92 -3.25
C VAL A 127 19.38 -16.53 -3.29
N TYR A 128 18.85 -16.07 -2.15
CA TYR A 128 18.08 -14.84 -2.06
C TYR A 128 18.75 -13.78 -1.21
N GLU A 129 18.72 -12.54 -1.70
CA GLU A 129 19.08 -11.36 -0.92
C GLU A 129 17.84 -10.50 -0.69
N ILE A 130 17.43 -10.34 0.57
CA ILE A 130 16.33 -9.44 0.92
C ILE A 130 16.85 -8.00 0.88
N VAL A 131 16.29 -7.17 -0.01
CA VAL A 131 16.83 -5.83 -0.31
C VAL A 131 16.79 -4.90 0.91
N PRO A 132 15.70 -4.79 1.68
CA PRO A 132 15.70 -3.95 2.88
C PRO A 132 16.32 -4.67 4.08
N GLN A 133 17.10 -3.94 4.86
CA GLN A 133 17.51 -4.34 6.21
C GLN A 133 16.32 -4.74 7.09
N ALA A 134 16.52 -5.69 8.01
CA ALA A 134 15.46 -6.34 8.77
C ALA A 134 14.47 -5.36 9.46
N ALA A 135 14.99 -4.31 10.11
CA ALA A 135 14.18 -3.31 10.80
C ALA A 135 13.31 -2.44 9.87
N ALA A 136 13.64 -2.38 8.57
CA ALA A 136 12.92 -1.58 7.57
C ALA A 136 12.04 -2.43 6.65
N ARG A 137 11.95 -3.75 6.89
CA ARG A 137 11.19 -4.66 6.05
C ARG A 137 9.70 -4.32 6.07
N SER A 138 9.17 -4.13 4.87
CA SER A 138 7.77 -3.86 4.67
C SER A 138 6.98 -5.18 4.67
N ARG A 139 5.80 -5.18 5.31
CA ARG A 139 4.84 -6.29 5.24
C ARG A 139 4.01 -6.32 3.96
N MET A 140 3.99 -5.20 3.24
CA MET A 140 3.13 -4.98 2.06
C MET A 140 3.90 -5.23 0.78
N ASN A 141 5.07 -4.64 0.61
CA ASN A 141 5.95 -4.89 -0.53
C ASN A 141 7.22 -5.57 -0.03
N ILE A 142 7.41 -6.83 -0.39
CA ILE A 142 8.58 -7.64 -0.05
C ILE A 142 9.47 -7.65 -1.28
N CYS A 143 10.68 -7.12 -1.17
CA CYS A 143 11.62 -6.96 -2.28
C CYS A 143 12.87 -7.79 -2.03
N PHE A 144 13.29 -8.57 -3.01
CA PHE A 144 14.48 -9.43 -2.92
C PHE A 144 15.14 -9.61 -4.29
N ARG A 145 16.41 -10.03 -4.28
CA ARG A 145 17.19 -10.44 -5.44
C ARG A 145 17.38 -11.95 -5.45
N ILE A 146 17.67 -12.45 -6.63
CA ILE A 146 18.17 -13.81 -6.81
C ILE A 146 19.63 -13.68 -7.22
N LEU A 147 20.53 -14.27 -6.44
CA LEU A 147 21.97 -14.04 -6.55
C LEU A 147 22.59 -14.70 -7.78
N ALA A 148 21.97 -15.77 -8.29
CA ALA A 148 22.44 -16.46 -9.48
C ALA A 148 22.27 -15.61 -10.76
N PRO A 149 23.27 -15.57 -11.67
CA PRO A 149 23.19 -14.80 -12.90
C PRO A 149 21.97 -15.20 -13.76
N LYS A 150 21.23 -14.20 -14.26
CA LYS A 150 20.04 -14.36 -15.13
C LYS A 150 18.86 -15.13 -14.51
N ALA A 151 18.96 -15.58 -13.26
CA ALA A 151 17.94 -16.41 -12.61
C ALA A 151 16.63 -15.67 -12.29
N GLU A 152 16.63 -14.33 -12.22
CA GLU A 152 15.40 -13.54 -12.03
C GLU A 152 14.39 -13.74 -13.17
N ALA A 153 14.85 -13.92 -14.42
CA ALA A 153 13.96 -14.16 -15.56
C ALA A 153 13.32 -15.54 -15.48
N ASP A 154 14.10 -16.57 -15.14
CA ASP A 154 13.64 -17.94 -15.00
C ASP A 154 12.66 -18.08 -13.83
N PHE A 155 12.96 -17.42 -12.71
CA PHE A 155 12.04 -17.32 -11.56
C PHE A 155 10.70 -16.69 -11.95
N LEU A 156 10.72 -15.58 -12.69
CA LEU A 156 9.47 -14.93 -13.12
C LEU A 156 8.67 -15.81 -14.09
N SER A 157 9.36 -16.52 -14.98
CA SER A 157 8.73 -17.47 -15.91
C SER A 157 8.07 -18.64 -15.15
N GLY A 158 8.82 -19.29 -14.27
CA GLY A 158 8.32 -20.41 -13.46
C GLY A 158 7.18 -20.01 -12.52
N ALA A 159 7.29 -18.84 -11.87
CA ALA A 159 6.21 -18.29 -11.06
C ALA A 159 4.93 -18.08 -11.87
N THR A 160 5.05 -17.50 -13.07
CA THR A 160 3.91 -17.25 -13.96
C THR A 160 3.25 -18.56 -14.40
N ALA A 161 4.04 -19.60 -14.71
CA ALA A 161 3.54 -20.91 -15.10
C ALA A 161 2.66 -21.58 -14.02
N ILE A 162 2.90 -21.28 -12.74
CA ILE A 162 2.06 -21.76 -11.63
C ILE A 162 1.03 -20.72 -11.18
N GLY A 163 0.83 -19.62 -11.92
CA GLY A 163 -0.18 -18.60 -11.62
C GLY A 163 0.21 -17.58 -10.55
N LEU A 164 1.49 -17.48 -10.19
CA LEU A 164 2.02 -16.38 -9.36
C LEU A 164 2.41 -15.21 -10.27
N GLN A 165 1.54 -14.20 -10.34
CA GLN A 165 1.70 -13.05 -11.23
C GLN A 165 2.14 -11.79 -10.49
N GLY A 166 2.63 -10.79 -11.23
CA GLY A 166 2.94 -9.45 -10.69
C GLY A 166 4.20 -9.38 -9.81
N LEU A 167 5.07 -10.38 -9.87
CA LEU A 167 6.28 -10.46 -9.05
C LEU A 167 7.48 -9.67 -9.60
N LYS A 168 7.42 -9.17 -10.84
CA LYS A 168 8.51 -8.38 -11.41
C LYS A 168 8.73 -7.09 -10.61
N GLY A 169 9.96 -6.89 -10.16
CA GLY A 169 10.38 -5.69 -9.44
C GLY A 169 10.20 -4.42 -10.27
N HIS A 170 10.17 -3.27 -9.59
CA HIS A 170 10.03 -1.98 -10.26
C HIS A 170 11.25 -1.70 -11.14
N ARG A 171 11.05 -1.16 -12.35
CA ARG A 171 12.12 -0.92 -13.35
C ARG A 171 13.36 -0.17 -12.83
N SER A 172 13.18 0.75 -11.89
CA SER A 172 14.28 1.56 -11.34
C SER A 172 15.15 0.81 -10.33
N VAL A 173 14.67 -0.33 -9.83
CA VAL A 173 15.39 -1.17 -8.87
C VAL A 173 15.76 -2.48 -9.54
N GLY A 174 14.84 -3.12 -10.26
CA GLY A 174 14.96 -4.49 -10.73
C GLY A 174 14.53 -5.49 -9.65
N GLY A 175 14.89 -6.76 -9.80
CA GLY A 175 14.64 -7.77 -8.79
C GLY A 175 13.22 -8.31 -8.80
N ILE A 176 12.87 -8.93 -7.69
CA ILE A 176 11.54 -9.48 -7.43
C ILE A 176 10.85 -8.64 -6.36
N ARG A 177 9.56 -8.37 -6.56
CA ARG A 177 8.69 -7.67 -5.60
C ARG A 177 7.35 -8.39 -5.45
N ALA A 178 7.14 -9.00 -4.28
CA ALA A 178 5.84 -9.54 -3.89
C ALA A 178 5.02 -8.45 -3.18
N SER A 179 3.91 -8.03 -3.81
CA SER A 179 2.97 -7.06 -3.23
C SER A 179 1.85 -7.80 -2.48
N ASN A 180 2.02 -7.92 -1.17
CA ASN A 180 1.19 -8.63 -0.20
C ASN A 180 0.11 -7.72 0.42
N TYR A 181 -0.73 -7.11 -0.41
CA TYR A 181 -1.84 -6.26 0.02
C TYR A 181 -2.95 -7.04 0.74
N ASN A 182 -3.93 -6.34 1.31
CA ASN A 182 -5.03 -6.94 2.09
C ASN A 182 -5.81 -8.01 1.29
N SER A 183 -6.01 -7.79 -0.01
CA SER A 183 -6.73 -8.70 -0.91
C SER A 183 -5.95 -9.97 -1.29
N VAL A 184 -4.63 -10.02 -1.04
CA VAL A 184 -3.84 -11.24 -1.24
C VAL A 184 -4.15 -12.23 -0.12
N SER A 185 -4.56 -13.44 -0.48
CA SER A 185 -4.91 -14.47 0.50
C SER A 185 -3.67 -15.05 1.20
N VAL A 186 -3.88 -15.70 2.35
CA VAL A 186 -2.82 -16.46 3.04
C VAL A 186 -2.32 -17.60 2.16
N ALA A 187 -3.22 -18.32 1.50
CA ALA A 187 -2.87 -19.40 0.58
C ALA A 187 -1.98 -18.95 -0.58
N SER A 188 -2.19 -17.73 -1.12
CA SER A 188 -1.30 -17.17 -2.15
C SER A 188 0.10 -16.86 -1.61
N ALA A 189 0.22 -16.40 -0.35
CA ALA A 189 1.51 -16.18 0.28
C ALA A 189 2.24 -17.50 0.57
N GLU A 190 1.52 -18.54 1.01
CA GLU A 190 2.04 -19.89 1.20
C GLU A 190 2.50 -20.53 -0.12
N LYS A 191 1.71 -20.35 -1.19
CA LYS A 191 2.08 -20.80 -2.54
C LYS A 191 3.37 -20.14 -3.02
N LEU A 192 3.54 -18.84 -2.78
CA LEU A 192 4.80 -18.15 -3.08
C LEU A 192 5.97 -18.69 -2.23
N ALA A 193 5.77 -18.90 -0.93
CA ALA A 193 6.79 -19.46 -0.06
C ALA A 193 7.23 -20.86 -0.47
N ALA A 194 6.29 -21.74 -0.85
CA ALA A 194 6.60 -23.06 -1.40
C ALA A 194 7.40 -22.97 -2.71
N TYR A 195 7.02 -22.05 -3.60
CA TYR A 195 7.76 -21.80 -4.84
C TYR A 195 9.19 -21.29 -4.58
N LEU A 196 9.36 -20.40 -3.61
CA LEU A 196 10.69 -19.91 -3.20
C LEU A 196 11.59 -21.05 -2.73
N GLY A 197 11.07 -21.96 -1.91
CA GLY A 197 11.81 -23.15 -1.47
C GLY A 197 12.18 -24.06 -2.63
N ALA A 198 11.20 -24.40 -3.49
CA ALA A 198 11.44 -25.27 -4.64
C ALA A 198 12.47 -24.69 -5.61
N PHE A 199 12.35 -23.40 -5.95
CA PHE A 199 13.30 -22.71 -6.83
C PHE A 199 14.72 -22.71 -6.26
N ALA A 200 14.85 -22.51 -4.95
CA ALA A 200 16.15 -22.49 -4.27
C ALA A 200 16.82 -23.87 -4.21
N THR A 201 16.06 -24.96 -4.28
CA THR A 201 16.61 -26.33 -4.35
C THR A 201 16.93 -26.78 -5.78
N SER A 202 16.38 -26.12 -6.80
CA SER A 202 16.62 -26.43 -8.21
C SER A 202 17.68 -25.54 -8.87
N ALA A 203 18.09 -24.46 -8.20
CA ALA A 203 19.08 -23.49 -8.66
C ALA A 203 20.47 -23.82 -8.09
#